data_AF-A0A1N6IPE3-F1
#
_entry.id   AF-A0A1N6IPE3-F1
#
_cell.length_a   1.000
_cell.length_b   1.000
_cell.length_c   1.000
_cell.angle_alpha   90.00
_cell.angle_beta   90.00
_cell.angle_gamma   90.00
#
_symmetry.space_group_name_H-M   'P 1'
#
loop_
_entity.id
_entity.type
_entity.pdbx_description
1 polymer ?
#
loop_
_entity_poly.entity_id
_entity_poly.type
_entity_poly.pdbx_seq_one_letter_code
_entity_poly.pdbx_strand_id
1 'polypeptide(L)'
;MEQITYLETTQFDLDFINHVRNIRKAKKLSKDQLSLKMGLAKSFVSNVESLTQRHKYSTRHITLLCKAFDFKNISDLMNFPTPKNDKIKVTIRQKMNDTNTKVVSSEVVKIEVI
;
A
#
# COMPACT_ATOMS: atom_id res chain seq x y z
N MET A 1 6.50 -19.19 12.30
CA MET A 1 7.95 -18.90 12.16
C MET A 1 8.13 -17.52 11.55
N GLU A 2 9.28 -16.86 11.78
CA GLU A 2 9.57 -15.52 11.28
C GLU A 2 10.62 -15.54 10.15
N GLN A 3 10.43 -14.69 9.14
CA GLN A 3 11.34 -14.49 8.02
C GLN A 3 11.61 -12.99 7.82
N ILE A 4 12.83 -12.64 7.44
CA ILE A 4 13.16 -11.29 6.97
C ILE A 4 13.26 -11.30 5.44
N THR A 5 12.64 -10.31 4.81
CA THR A 5 12.75 -10.03 3.38
C THR A 5 13.03 -8.56 3.14
N TYR A 6 13.42 -8.19 1.92
CA TYR A 6 13.64 -6.81 1.53
C TYR A 6 13.01 -6.52 0.17
N LEU A 7 12.63 -5.25 -0.02
CA LEU A 7 12.25 -4.74 -1.32
C LEU A 7 12.85 -3.35 -1.54
N GLU A 8 13.11 -3.05 -2.80
CA GLU A 8 13.47 -1.71 -3.26
C GLU A 8 12.24 -1.09 -3.94
N THR A 9 11.92 0.14 -3.57
CA THR A 9 10.76 0.89 -4.06
C THR A 9 11.06 2.38 -3.97
N THR A 10 10.20 3.22 -4.54
CA THR A 10 10.27 4.65 -4.25
C THR A 10 9.71 4.97 -2.87
N GLN A 11 10.22 6.01 -2.22
CA GLN A 11 9.62 6.50 -0.97
C GLN A 11 8.17 6.95 -1.22
N PHE A 12 7.94 7.59 -2.35
CA PHE A 12 6.60 8.02 -2.77
C PHE A 12 5.60 6.87 -2.79
N ASP A 13 5.93 5.74 -3.42
CA ASP A 13 5.04 4.59 -3.50
C ASP A 13 4.65 4.06 -2.12
N LEU A 14 5.62 3.94 -1.22
CA LEU A 14 5.38 3.43 0.14
C LEU A 14 4.49 4.41 0.93
N ASP A 15 4.83 5.70 0.89
CA ASP A 15 4.11 6.75 1.61
C ASP A 15 2.69 6.89 1.07
N PHE A 16 2.51 6.85 -0.25
CA PHE A 16 1.19 6.93 -0.88
C PHE A 16 0.31 5.71 -0.56
N ILE A 17 0.87 4.49 -0.60
CA ILE A 17 0.13 3.26 -0.20
C ILE A 17 -0.31 3.36 1.27
N ASN A 18 0.57 3.82 2.16
CA ASN A 18 0.25 3.99 3.57
C ASN A 18 -0.81 5.07 3.79
N HIS A 19 -0.72 6.19 3.05
CA HIS A 19 -1.71 7.25 3.08
C HIS A 19 -3.10 6.76 2.65
N VAL A 20 -3.20 6.10 1.49
CA VAL A 20 -4.45 5.52 0.98
C VAL A 20 -5.02 4.48 1.95
N ARG A 21 -4.16 3.62 2.54
CA ARG A 21 -4.56 2.66 3.57
C ARG A 21 -5.18 3.35 4.79
N ASN A 22 -4.61 4.47 5.22
CA ASN A 22 -5.11 5.23 6.37
C ASN A 22 -6.47 5.86 6.07
N ILE A 23 -6.65 6.48 4.90
CA ILE A 23 -7.96 6.99 4.44
C ILE A 23 -8.99 5.86 4.40
N ARG A 24 -8.63 4.72 3.81
CA ARG A 24 -9.51 3.55 3.70
C ARG A 24 -9.97 3.07 5.08
N LYS A 25 -9.04 2.94 6.04
CA LYS A 25 -9.35 2.57 7.43
C LYS A 25 -10.23 3.60 8.12
N ALA A 26 -9.96 4.89 7.95
CA ALA A 26 -10.77 5.97 8.51
C ALA A 26 -12.22 5.94 7.97
N LYS A 27 -12.40 5.61 6.70
CA LYS A 27 -13.71 5.39 6.06
C LYS A 27 -14.32 4.00 6.33
N LYS A 28 -13.71 3.18 7.19
CA LYS A 28 -14.15 1.80 7.54
C LYS A 28 -14.35 0.88 6.32
N LEU A 29 -13.57 1.09 5.25
CA LEU A 29 -13.63 0.26 4.05
C LEU A 29 -12.67 -0.93 4.16
N SER A 30 -13.15 -2.13 3.81
CA SER A 30 -12.27 -3.26 3.56
C SER A 30 -11.47 -3.05 2.27
N LYS A 31 -10.38 -3.82 2.09
CA LYS A 31 -9.58 -3.75 0.85
C LYS A 31 -10.45 -4.11 -0.36
N ASP A 32 -11.24 -5.17 -0.23
CA ASP A 32 -12.19 -5.62 -1.24
C ASP A 32 -13.23 -4.56 -1.60
N GLN A 33 -13.80 -3.89 -0.59
CA GLN A 33 -14.77 -2.82 -0.80
C GLN A 33 -14.15 -1.63 -1.55
N LEU A 34 -12.91 -1.26 -1.22
CA LEU A 34 -12.22 -0.19 -1.94
C LEU A 34 -11.94 -0.61 -3.40
N SER A 35 -11.46 -1.84 -3.64
CA SER A 35 -11.25 -2.35 -5.00
C SER A 35 -12.53 -2.25 -5.85
N LEU A 36 -13.67 -2.69 -5.29
CA LEU A 36 -14.96 -2.66 -5.99
C LEU A 36 -15.45 -1.22 -6.21
N LYS A 37 -15.30 -0.32 -5.23
CA LYS A 37 -15.61 1.11 -5.38
C LYS A 37 -14.75 1.79 -6.46
N MET A 38 -13.52 1.32 -6.65
CA MET A 38 -12.64 1.78 -7.75
C MET A 38 -13.00 1.17 -9.11
N GLY A 39 -13.93 0.21 -9.18
CA GLY A 39 -14.27 -0.52 -10.40
C GLY A 39 -13.19 -1.52 -10.84
N LEU A 40 -12.46 -2.10 -9.89
CA LEU A 40 -11.34 -3.03 -10.13
C LEU A 40 -11.63 -4.42 -9.56
N ALA A 41 -10.79 -5.39 -9.92
CA ALA A 41 -10.86 -6.74 -9.35
C ALA A 41 -10.76 -6.70 -7.83
N LYS A 42 -11.56 -7.51 -7.13
CA LYS A 42 -11.67 -7.54 -5.65
C LYS A 42 -10.31 -7.57 -4.94
N SER A 43 -9.36 -8.34 -5.48
CA SER A 43 -8.00 -8.50 -4.95
C SER A 43 -7.05 -7.32 -5.16
N PHE A 44 -7.41 -6.31 -5.97
CA PHE A 44 -6.52 -5.25 -6.40
C PHE A 44 -5.86 -4.49 -5.23
N VAL A 45 -6.65 -3.92 -4.33
CA VAL A 45 -6.14 -3.18 -3.17
C VAL A 45 -5.37 -4.11 -2.22
N SER A 46 -5.76 -5.38 -2.11
CA SER A 46 -5.01 -6.35 -1.31
C SER A 46 -3.60 -6.56 -1.84
N ASN A 47 -3.47 -6.63 -3.16
CA ASN A 47 -2.19 -6.77 -3.83
C ASN A 47 -1.34 -5.48 -3.72
N VAL A 48 -1.93 -4.31 -3.94
CA VAL A 48 -1.21 -3.01 -3.85
C VAL A 48 -0.77 -2.71 -2.42
N GLU A 49 -1.62 -2.97 -1.42
CA GLU A 49 -1.24 -2.79 -0.02
C GLU A 49 -0.36 -3.90 0.52
N SER A 50 -0.01 -4.93 -0.26
CA SER A 50 0.91 -5.95 0.20
C SER A 50 2.33 -5.40 0.22
N LEU A 51 3.00 -5.52 1.36
CA LEU A 51 4.42 -5.17 1.48
C LEU A 51 5.34 -6.11 0.69
N THR A 52 4.86 -7.23 0.16
CA THR A 52 5.71 -8.16 -0.61
C THR A 52 5.41 -8.20 -2.09
N GLN A 53 4.31 -7.60 -2.53
CA GLN A 53 3.99 -7.53 -3.95
C GLN A 53 4.53 -6.24 -4.56
N ARG A 54 4.88 -6.31 -5.84
CA ARG A 54 5.40 -5.16 -6.60
C ARG A 54 4.31 -4.24 -7.13
N HIS A 55 3.03 -4.56 -6.92
CA HIS A 55 1.92 -3.77 -7.46
C HIS A 55 1.81 -2.41 -6.75
N LYS A 56 1.69 -1.34 -7.53
CA LYS A 56 1.59 0.04 -7.04
C LYS A 56 0.36 0.72 -7.64
N TYR A 57 -0.10 1.79 -6.99
CA TYR A 57 -1.07 2.68 -7.60
C TYR A 57 -0.39 3.50 -8.70
N SER A 58 -0.68 3.19 -9.96
CA SER A 58 -0.34 4.07 -11.09
C SER A 58 -1.23 5.33 -11.17
N THR A 59 -0.87 6.26 -12.05
CA THR A 59 -1.60 7.52 -12.30
C THR A 59 -3.09 7.32 -12.59
N ARG A 60 -3.46 6.27 -13.33
CA ARG A 60 -4.87 5.89 -13.57
C ARG A 60 -5.66 5.72 -12.27
N HIS A 61 -5.02 5.17 -11.24
CA HIS A 61 -5.68 4.88 -9.97
C HIS A 61 -5.94 6.11 -9.12
N ILE A 62 -5.22 7.22 -9.34
CA ILE A 62 -5.43 8.49 -8.62
C ILE A 62 -6.89 8.95 -8.80
N THR A 63 -7.36 9.01 -10.05
CA THR A 63 -8.74 9.40 -10.36
C THR A 63 -9.76 8.40 -9.80
N LEU A 64 -9.44 7.10 -9.83
CA LEU A 64 -10.34 6.06 -9.29
C LEU A 64 -10.43 6.13 -7.76
N LEU A 65 -9.33 6.40 -7.07
CA LEU A 65 -9.30 6.62 -5.63
C LEU A 65 -10.07 7.87 -5.24
N CYS A 66 -9.89 8.98 -5.96
CA CYS A 66 -10.67 10.21 -5.71
C CYS A 66 -12.18 9.93 -5.80
N LYS A 67 -12.62 9.24 -6.86
CA LYS A 67 -14.03 8.83 -7.01
C LYS A 67 -14.48 7.90 -5.88
N ALA A 68 -13.67 6.89 -5.54
CA ALA A 68 -14.02 5.92 -4.50
C ALA A 68 -14.09 6.54 -3.09
N PHE A 69 -13.38 7.64 -2.85
CA PHE A 69 -13.35 8.38 -1.59
C PHE A 69 -14.22 9.64 -1.58
N ASP A 70 -14.94 9.93 -2.66
CA ASP A 70 -15.77 11.14 -2.82
C ASP A 70 -14.97 12.44 -2.67
N PHE A 71 -13.71 12.45 -3.12
CA PHE A 71 -12.89 13.65 -3.17
C PHE A 71 -13.17 14.45 -4.44
N LYS A 72 -13.37 15.76 -4.28
CA LYS A 72 -13.63 16.69 -5.39
C LYS A 72 -12.35 17.09 -6.10
N ASN A 73 -11.23 17.16 -5.39
CA ASN A 73 -9.93 17.56 -5.93
C ASN A 73 -8.87 16.50 -5.67
N ILE A 74 -7.93 16.35 -6.61
CA ILE A 74 -6.79 15.43 -6.46
C ILE A 74 -5.91 15.84 -5.26
N SER A 75 -5.84 17.12 -4.94
CA SER A 75 -5.10 17.63 -3.77
C SER A 75 -5.59 17.01 -2.46
N ASP A 76 -6.88 16.66 -2.36
CA ASP A 76 -7.44 16.03 -1.16
C ASP A 76 -6.87 14.61 -0.98
N LEU A 77 -6.66 13.89 -2.09
CA LEU A 77 -6.02 12.56 -2.10
C LEU A 77 -4.51 12.64 -1.89
N MET A 78 -3.88 13.72 -2.34
CA MET A 78 -2.42 13.89 -2.31
C MET A 78 -1.96 14.62 -1.05
N ASN A 79 -2.82 14.74 -0.04
CA ASN A 79 -2.53 15.44 1.20
C ASN A 79 -1.70 14.59 2.18
N PHE A 80 -0.46 14.32 1.81
CA PHE A 80 0.56 13.68 2.64
C PHE A 80 1.91 14.37 2.44
N PRO A 81 2.85 14.27 3.40
CA PRO A 81 4.15 14.92 3.29
C PRO A 81 4.88 14.52 2.02
N THR A 82 5.50 15.50 1.35
CA THR A 82 6.33 15.23 0.18
C THR A 82 7.49 14.31 0.56
N PRO A 83 7.67 13.17 -0.13
CA PRO A 83 8.81 12.29 0.10
C PRO A 83 10.14 13.02 -0.11
N LYS A 84 11.14 12.68 0.72
CA LYS A 84 12.46 13.35 0.69
C LYS A 84 13.48 12.62 -0.17
N ASN A 85 13.27 11.33 -0.40
CA ASN A 85 14.19 10.46 -1.11
C ASN A 85 13.46 9.82 -2.31
N ASP A 86 14.18 9.58 -3.40
CA ASP A 86 13.63 8.84 -4.54
C ASP A 86 13.47 7.36 -4.18
N LYS A 87 14.59 6.65 -4.02
CA LYS A 87 14.63 5.20 -3.76
C LYS A 87 14.92 4.88 -2.30
N ILE A 88 14.27 3.83 -1.83
CA ILE A 88 14.46 3.29 -0.50
C ILE A 88 14.51 1.76 -0.53
N LYS A 89 15.27 1.20 0.39
CA LYS A 89 15.26 -0.22 0.74
C LYS A 89 14.41 -0.42 1.99
N VAL A 90 13.39 -1.25 1.89
CA VAL A 90 12.48 -1.56 3.01
C VAL A 90 12.75 -2.99 3.46
N THR A 91 13.15 -3.14 4.72
CA THR A 91 13.30 -4.45 5.38
C THR A 91 12.00 -4.81 6.07
N ILE A 92 11.48 -6.01 5.79
CA ILE A 92 10.18 -6.47 6.23
C ILE A 92 10.34 -7.76 7.01
N ARG A 93 9.73 -7.80 8.21
CA ARG A 93 9.55 -9.03 8.98
C ARG A 93 8.21 -9.64 8.63
N GLN A 94 8.22 -10.93 8.30
CA GLN A 94 7.04 -11.69 7.94
C GLN A 94 6.80 -12.81 8.94
N LYS A 95 5.55 -12.96 9.37
CA LYS A 95 5.11 -14.12 10.14
C LYS A 95 4.44 -15.10 9.19
N MET A 96 4.99 -16.30 9.09
CA MET A 96 4.44 -17.40 8.29
C MET A 96 3.44 -18.21 9.11
N ASN A 97 2.50 -18.86 8.43
CA ASN A 97 1.63 -19.87 9.03
C ASN A 97 2.42 -21.11 9.47
N ASP A 98 1.79 -21.98 10.24
CA ASP A 98 2.47 -23.14 10.85
C ASP A 98 3.02 -24.12 9.80
N THR A 99 2.42 -24.17 8.62
CA THR A 99 2.86 -25.01 7.48
C THR A 99 3.88 -24.33 6.55
N ASN A 100 4.30 -23.10 6.86
CA ASN A 100 5.24 -22.30 6.06
C ASN A 100 4.86 -22.09 4.58
N THR A 101 3.56 -22.12 4.28
CA THR A 101 3.03 -21.97 2.92
C THR A 101 2.47 -20.58 2.64
N LYS A 102 2.11 -19.82 3.68
CA LYS A 102 1.45 -18.51 3.54
C LYS A 102 1.95 -17.51 4.56
N VAL A 103 2.11 -16.26 4.11
CA VAL A 103 2.37 -15.09 4.96
C VAL A 103 1.09 -14.70 5.69
N VAL A 104 1.14 -14.65 7.01
CA VAL A 104 0.04 -14.23 7.90
C VAL A 104 0.09 -12.74 8.20
N SER A 105 1.30 -12.20 8.43
CA SER A 105 1.49 -10.76 8.63
C SER A 105 2.86 -10.32 8.10
N SER A 106 2.94 -9.03 7.77
CA SER A 106 4.18 -8.36 7.35
C SER A 106 4.28 -7.01 8.07
N GLU A 107 5.46 -6.69 8.57
CA GLU A 107 5.76 -5.44 9.28
C GLU A 107 7.05 -4.83 8.75
N VAL A 108 7.08 -3.51 8.58
CA VAL A 108 8.29 -2.77 8.20
C VAL A 108 9.19 -2.63 9.42
N VAL A 109 10.43 -3.13 9.31
CA VAL A 109 11.43 -3.09 10.39
C VAL A 109 12.42 -1.94 10.20
N LYS A 110 12.82 -1.69 8.94
CA LYS A 110 13.84 -0.68 8.61
C LYS A 110 13.57 -0.09 7.24
N ILE A 111 13.84 1.20 7.10
CA ILE A 111 13.86 1.91 5.82
C ILE A 111 15.23 2.57 5.69
N GLU A 112 15.90 2.32 4.57
CA GLU A 112 17.22 2.88 4.24
C GLU A 112 17.14 3.60 2.90
N VAL A 113 17.82 4.74 2.76
CA VAL A 113 17.94 5.46 1.48
C VAL A 113 19.02 4.76 0.63
N ILE A 114 18.77 4.67 -0.68
CA ILE A 114 19.69 4.08 -1.67
C ILE A 114 20.22 5.18 -2.59
#